data_AF-A0A949ZD21-F1
#
_entry.id   AF-A0A949ZD21-F1
#
_cell.length_a   1.000
_cell.length_b   1.000
_cell.length_c   1.000
_cell.angle_alpha   90.00
_cell.angle_beta   90.00
_cell.angle_gamma   90.00
#
_symmetry.space_group_name_H-M   'P 1'
#
loop_
_entity.id
_entity.type
_entity.pdbx_description
1 polymer ?
#
loop_
_entity_poly.entity_id
_entity_poly.type
_entity_poly.pdbx_seq_one_letter_code
_entity_poly.pdbx_strand_id
1 'polypeptide(L)'
;LADEINRTTPRTQSALLEAMGDRQVSVEGKTYPLDPPFIVLATQNPFEFEGTYVLPESQLDRFMIRLRMGYPSRTEERKLLLNHRDGEPVESLSPVLMAEDVLRLQQGVRQVRVDGAITEYLLDIVHMTRRSEDLHVGVSTRGALTLYRAAQGLALVSGRDFVVPDDIKTLAVPILAHRVLGKSFLQAGEFGAAEAIIRDIVDRARVPV
;
A
#
# COMPACT_ATOMS: atom_id res chain seq x y z
N LEU A 1 2.20 -11.68 -9.41
CA LEU A 1 2.45 -10.32 -9.94
C LEU A 1 1.42 -10.08 -11.04
N ALA A 2 0.64 -9.01 -10.95
CA ALA A 2 -0.28 -8.58 -12.00
C ALA A 2 0.36 -7.36 -12.67
N ASP A 3 0.98 -7.59 -13.82
CA ASP A 3 1.72 -6.53 -14.51
C ASP A 3 0.77 -5.68 -15.36
N GLU A 4 0.98 -4.36 -15.33
CA GLU A 4 0.23 -3.34 -16.08
C GLU A 4 -1.29 -3.54 -16.00
N ILE A 5 -1.82 -3.61 -14.77
CA ILE A 5 -3.25 -3.92 -14.54
C ILE A 5 -4.19 -2.94 -15.25
N ASN A 6 -3.72 -1.71 -15.49
CA ASN A 6 -4.45 -0.69 -16.23
C ASN A 6 -4.60 -1.01 -17.73
N ARG A 7 -3.91 -2.00 -18.30
CA ARG A 7 -4.10 -2.44 -19.70
C ARG A 7 -5.17 -3.53 -19.85
N THR A 8 -5.65 -4.08 -18.75
CA THR A 8 -6.68 -5.13 -18.76
C THR A 8 -8.08 -4.53 -18.72
N THR A 9 -9.06 -5.24 -19.29
CA THR A 9 -10.45 -4.76 -19.30
C THR A 9 -10.99 -4.58 -17.86
N PRO A 10 -11.95 -3.67 -17.63
CA PRO A 10 -12.54 -3.47 -16.30
C PRO A 10 -13.11 -4.75 -15.67
N ARG A 11 -13.57 -5.71 -16.50
CA ARG A 11 -14.05 -7.03 -16.04
C ARG A 11 -12.90 -7.86 -15.46
N THR A 12 -11.75 -7.89 -16.13
CA THR A 12 -10.55 -8.59 -15.66
C THR A 12 -10.01 -7.96 -14.37
N GLN A 13 -9.96 -6.62 -14.31
CA GLN A 13 -9.57 -5.89 -13.10
C GLN A 13 -10.50 -6.25 -11.93
N SER A 14 -11.82 -6.26 -12.16
CA SER A 14 -12.81 -6.59 -11.14
C SER A 14 -12.63 -8.02 -10.61
N ALA A 15 -12.38 -9.00 -11.48
CA ALA A 15 -12.15 -10.38 -11.09
C ALA A 15 -10.91 -10.55 -10.19
N LEU A 16 -9.80 -9.85 -10.49
CA LEU A 16 -8.61 -9.84 -9.63
C LEU A 16 -8.93 -9.23 -8.25
N LEU A 17 -9.68 -8.13 -8.22
CA LEU A 17 -10.03 -7.44 -6.98
C LEU A 17 -11.03 -8.22 -6.12
N GLU A 18 -11.92 -8.99 -6.74
CA GLU A 18 -12.79 -9.96 -6.06
C GLU A 18 -11.95 -11.06 -5.41
N ALA A 19 -11.02 -11.65 -6.15
CA ALA A 19 -10.09 -12.64 -5.62
C ALA A 19 -9.27 -12.10 -4.43
N MET A 20 -8.85 -10.83 -4.48
CA MET A 20 -8.17 -10.15 -3.37
C MET A 20 -9.06 -9.96 -2.14
N GLY A 21 -10.33 -9.61 -2.34
CA GLY A 21 -11.29 -9.35 -1.27
C GLY A 21 -11.75 -10.62 -0.58
N ASP A 22 -12.16 -11.61 -1.37
CA ASP A 22 -12.86 -12.80 -0.89
C ASP A 22 -11.92 -13.99 -0.67
N ARG A 23 -10.66 -13.89 -1.15
CA ARG A 23 -9.66 -14.96 -1.07
C ARG A 23 -10.13 -16.27 -1.70
N GLN A 24 -10.93 -16.16 -2.75
CA GLN A 24 -11.46 -17.29 -3.50
C GLN A 24 -11.71 -16.87 -4.94
N VAL A 25 -11.78 -17.84 -5.84
CA VAL A 25 -12.10 -17.65 -7.26
C VAL A 25 -13.20 -18.62 -7.65
N SER A 26 -14.18 -18.15 -8.42
CA SER A 26 -15.27 -19.00 -8.93
C SER A 26 -15.12 -19.23 -10.43
N VAL A 27 -15.09 -20.50 -10.85
CA VAL A 27 -15.01 -20.92 -12.26
C VAL A 27 -16.08 -21.98 -12.50
N GLU A 28 -16.94 -21.75 -13.50
CA GLU A 28 -18.01 -22.68 -13.91
C GLU A 28 -18.92 -23.12 -12.74
N GLY A 29 -19.25 -22.18 -11.85
CA GLY A 29 -20.12 -22.44 -10.68
C GLY A 29 -19.43 -23.15 -9.51
N LYS A 30 -18.13 -23.44 -9.62
CA LYS A 30 -17.33 -24.02 -8.53
C LYS A 30 -16.36 -22.97 -7.96
N THR A 31 -16.37 -22.84 -6.63
CA THR A 31 -15.53 -21.89 -5.90
C THR A 31 -14.29 -22.60 -5.36
N TYR A 32 -13.12 -21.99 -5.56
CA TYR A 32 -11.81 -22.46 -5.15
C TYR A 32 -11.20 -21.46 -4.17
N PRO A 33 -10.87 -21.86 -2.93
CA PRO A 33 -10.16 -20.97 -2.00
C PRO A 33 -8.73 -20.73 -2.48
N LEU A 34 -8.19 -19.55 -2.17
CA LEU A 34 -6.79 -19.21 -2.42
C LEU A 34 -5.96 -19.54 -1.17
N ASP A 35 -4.84 -20.25 -1.37
CA ASP A 35 -3.97 -20.68 -0.28
C ASP A 35 -3.28 -19.49 0.40
N PRO A 36 -3.24 -19.44 1.74
CA PRO A 36 -2.51 -18.42 2.47
C PRO A 36 -1.00 -18.78 2.60
N PRO A 37 -0.07 -17.80 2.54
CA PRO A 37 -0.33 -16.38 2.35
C PRO A 37 -0.60 -16.04 0.87
N PHE A 38 -1.64 -15.24 0.64
CA PHE A 38 -1.96 -14.71 -0.69
C PHE A 38 -1.66 -13.21 -0.74
N ILE A 39 -0.82 -12.80 -1.69
CA ILE A 39 -0.45 -11.40 -1.94
C ILE A 39 -0.58 -11.07 -3.42
N VAL A 40 -1.16 -9.91 -3.71
CA VAL A 40 -1.17 -9.34 -5.06
C VAL A 40 -0.23 -8.13 -5.08
N LEU A 41 0.80 -8.25 -5.89
CA LEU A 41 1.61 -7.13 -6.35
C LEU A 41 1.09 -6.74 -7.72
N ALA A 42 0.71 -5.48 -7.90
CA ALA A 42 0.20 -4.96 -9.15
C ALA A 42 0.98 -3.71 -9.58
N THR A 43 1.26 -3.59 -10.88
CA THR A 43 1.94 -2.43 -11.45
C THR A 43 1.00 -1.67 -12.38
N GLN A 44 1.28 -0.38 -12.56
CA GLN A 44 0.60 0.46 -13.54
C GLN A 44 1.65 1.29 -14.27
N ASN A 45 1.59 1.34 -15.59
CA ASN A 45 2.39 2.27 -16.37
C ASN A 45 1.64 3.61 -16.49
N PRO A 46 2.18 4.72 -15.95
CA PRO A 46 1.47 5.99 -15.92
C PRO A 46 1.61 6.80 -17.23
N PHE A 47 2.43 6.36 -18.18
CA PHE A 47 2.77 7.14 -19.38
C PHE A 47 2.04 6.70 -20.66
N GLU A 48 1.36 5.56 -20.65
CA GLU A 48 0.63 5.04 -21.81
C GLU A 48 -0.87 5.31 -21.66
N PHE A 49 -1.43 6.12 -22.57
CA PHE A 49 -2.83 6.53 -22.55
C PHE A 49 -3.71 5.76 -23.54
N GLU A 50 -3.14 5.17 -24.60
CA GLU A 50 -3.92 4.38 -25.55
C GLU A 50 -4.21 2.98 -24.99
N GLY A 51 -5.49 2.61 -24.93
CA GLY A 51 -5.92 1.28 -24.49
C GLY A 51 -5.78 1.02 -22.99
N THR A 52 -5.72 2.05 -22.15
CA THR A 52 -5.68 1.90 -20.69
C THR A 52 -7.01 2.23 -20.00
N TYR A 53 -7.31 1.46 -18.96
CA TYR A 53 -8.46 1.58 -18.07
C TYR A 53 -7.94 1.94 -16.68
N VAL A 54 -8.16 3.19 -16.28
CA VAL A 54 -7.78 3.69 -14.95
C VAL A 54 -8.61 2.96 -13.90
N LEU A 55 -7.96 2.50 -12.83
CA LEU A 55 -8.67 1.92 -11.69
C LEU A 55 -9.42 3.02 -10.94
N PRO A 56 -10.75 2.91 -10.76
CA PRO A 56 -11.50 3.79 -9.90
C PRO A 56 -10.94 3.80 -8.47
N GLU A 57 -11.13 4.91 -7.75
CA GLU A 57 -10.68 5.05 -6.35
C GLU A 57 -11.19 3.91 -5.46
N SER A 58 -12.45 3.49 -5.63
CA SER A 58 -13.04 2.39 -4.88
C SER A 58 -12.28 1.06 -5.05
N GLN A 59 -11.65 0.87 -6.21
CA GLN A 59 -10.79 -0.26 -6.51
C GLN A 59 -9.39 -0.06 -5.92
N LEU A 60 -8.78 1.12 -6.08
CA LEU A 60 -7.48 1.44 -5.49
C LEU A 60 -7.47 1.32 -3.95
N ASP A 61 -8.57 1.66 -3.28
CA ASP A 61 -8.72 1.57 -1.83
C ASP A 61 -8.65 0.09 -1.32
N ARG A 62 -8.68 -0.91 -2.21
CA ARG A 62 -8.40 -2.34 -1.88
C ARG A 62 -6.91 -2.63 -1.70
N PHE A 63 -6.02 -1.84 -2.28
CA PHE A 63 -4.57 -2.01 -2.13
C PHE A 63 -4.09 -1.40 -0.83
N MET A 64 -3.34 -2.19 -0.05
CA MET A 64 -2.79 -1.76 1.24
C MET A 64 -1.80 -0.59 1.05
N ILE A 65 -0.86 -0.74 0.13
CA ILE A 65 0.23 0.19 -0.13
C ILE A 65 0.24 0.52 -1.63
N ARG A 66 0.48 1.79 -1.96
CA ARG A 66 0.88 2.23 -3.30
C ARG A 66 2.24 2.90 -3.24
N LEU A 67 3.18 2.44 -4.06
CA LEU A 67 4.53 3.00 -4.17
C LEU A 67 4.76 3.57 -5.55
N ARG A 68 5.66 4.55 -5.63
CA ARG A 68 6.21 5.05 -6.89
C ARG A 68 7.60 4.49 -7.09
N MET A 69 7.82 3.83 -8.22
CA MET A 69 9.15 3.39 -8.63
C MET A 69 9.84 4.56 -9.33
N GLY A 70 10.96 5.00 -8.77
CA GLY A 70 11.90 5.91 -9.41
C GLY A 70 13.14 5.15 -9.88
N TYR A 71 14.01 5.84 -10.61
CA TYR A 71 15.33 5.29 -10.91
C TYR A 71 16.20 5.25 -9.64
N PRO A 72 17.03 4.19 -9.47
CA PRO A 72 17.99 4.15 -8.37
C PRO A 72 18.98 5.32 -8.49
N SER A 73 19.60 5.69 -7.37
CA SER A 73 20.73 6.63 -7.43
C SER A 73 21.87 6.03 -8.24
N ARG A 74 22.71 6.87 -8.86
CA ARG A 74 23.88 6.43 -9.63
C ARG A 74 24.79 5.47 -8.84
N THR A 75 24.89 5.65 -7.53
CA THR A 75 25.68 4.77 -6.65
C THR A 75 25.05 3.39 -6.49
N GLU A 76 23.73 3.31 -6.33
CA GLU A 76 23.01 2.03 -6.26
C GLU A 76 22.99 1.34 -7.63
N GLU A 77 22.78 2.09 -8.70
CA GLU A 77 22.83 1.57 -10.07
C GLU A 77 24.21 0.98 -10.41
N ARG A 78 25.30 1.65 -10.01
CA ARG A 78 26.65 1.10 -10.14
C ARG A 78 26.83 -0.21 -9.38
N LYS A 79 26.28 -0.33 -8.16
CA LYS A 79 26.34 -1.59 -7.39
C LYS A 79 25.57 -2.70 -8.10
N LEU A 80 24.38 -2.40 -8.62
CA LEU A 80 23.57 -3.36 -9.38
C LEU A 80 24.34 -3.90 -10.59
N LEU A 81 24.96 -3.01 -11.37
CA LEU A 81 25.76 -3.39 -12.55
C LEU A 81 26.98 -4.25 -12.18
N LEU A 82 27.62 -3.98 -11.04
CA LEU A 82 28.77 -4.78 -10.58
C LEU A 82 28.32 -6.17 -10.07
N ASN A 83 27.19 -6.24 -9.37
CA ASN A 83 26.68 -7.49 -8.78
C ASN A 83 26.06 -8.45 -9.81
N HIS A 84 25.53 -7.94 -10.93
CA HIS A 84 24.99 -8.78 -12.02
C HIS A 84 26.07 -9.33 -12.97
N ARG A 85 27.34 -9.00 -12.74
CA ARG A 85 28.42 -9.44 -13.63
C ARG A 85 28.66 -10.95 -13.61
N ASP A 86 28.37 -11.59 -12.48
CA ASP A 86 28.70 -13.00 -12.21
C ASP A 86 27.47 -13.94 -12.28
N GLY A 87 26.31 -13.44 -12.73
CA GLY A 87 25.05 -14.18 -12.82
C GLY A 87 23.87 -13.43 -12.19
N GLU A 88 22.70 -14.06 -12.18
CA GLU A 88 21.50 -13.52 -11.53
C GLU A 88 21.56 -13.80 -10.02
N PRO A 89 21.70 -12.79 -9.14
CA PRO A 89 21.87 -13.01 -7.70
C PRO A 89 20.73 -13.83 -7.06
N VAL A 90 19.54 -13.77 -7.67
CA VAL A 90 18.33 -14.48 -7.23
C VAL A 90 18.51 -16.00 -7.25
N GLU A 91 19.34 -16.54 -8.15
CA GLU A 91 19.57 -17.99 -8.30
C GLU A 91 20.33 -18.58 -7.10
N SER A 92 21.06 -17.73 -6.35
CA SER A 92 21.84 -18.14 -5.19
C SER A 92 21.09 -18.01 -3.85
N LEU A 93 19.86 -17.50 -3.87
CA LEU A 93 19.09 -17.25 -2.65
C LEU A 93 18.62 -18.56 -2.02
N SER A 94 18.94 -18.72 -0.74
CA SER A 94 18.39 -19.80 0.09
C SER A 94 17.15 -19.30 0.85
N PRO A 95 16.05 -20.07 0.90
CA PRO A 95 14.88 -19.71 1.70
C PRO A 95 15.25 -19.55 3.18
N VAL A 96 14.86 -18.42 3.77
CA VAL A 96 15.05 -18.16 5.21
C VAL A 96 13.78 -18.36 6.03
N LEU A 97 12.62 -18.45 5.38
CA LEU A 97 11.30 -18.65 5.98
C LEU A 97 10.44 -19.52 5.06
N MET A 98 9.50 -20.26 5.65
CA MET A 98 8.46 -21.00 4.97
C MET A 98 7.12 -20.24 5.02
N ALA A 99 6.14 -20.70 4.24
CA ALA A 99 4.80 -20.11 4.21
C ALA A 99 4.15 -20.10 5.61
N GLU A 100 4.31 -21.16 6.43
CA GLU A 100 3.74 -21.17 7.78
C GLU A 100 4.42 -20.18 8.72
N ASP A 101 5.71 -19.87 8.52
CA ASP A 101 6.38 -18.82 9.29
C ASP A 101 5.77 -17.46 8.99
N VAL A 102 5.46 -17.16 7.72
CA VAL A 102 4.78 -15.92 7.33
C VAL A 102 3.41 -15.81 8.00
N LEU A 103 2.65 -16.91 8.07
CA LEU A 103 1.35 -16.92 8.76
C LEU A 103 1.50 -16.68 10.27
N ARG A 104 2.53 -17.26 10.91
CA ARG A 104 2.87 -17.00 12.31
C ARG A 104 3.23 -15.53 12.53
N LEU A 105 4.03 -14.94 11.63
CA LEU A 105 4.37 -13.51 11.69
C LEU A 105 3.13 -12.61 11.52
N GLN A 106 2.21 -12.94 10.60
CA GLN A 106 0.95 -12.22 10.43
C GLN A 106 0.07 -12.25 11.69
N GLN A 107 0.09 -13.36 12.44
CA GLN A 107 -0.56 -13.43 13.75
C GLN A 107 0.18 -12.56 14.78
N GLY A 108 1.52 -12.59 14.78
CA GLY A 108 2.36 -11.74 15.62
C GLY A 108 2.11 -10.24 15.45
N VAL A 109 1.89 -9.78 14.21
CA VAL A 109 1.53 -8.38 13.92
C VAL A 109 0.29 -7.94 14.72
N ARG A 110 -0.69 -8.83 14.92
CA ARG A 110 -1.90 -8.49 15.65
C ARG A 110 -1.68 -8.27 17.15
N GLN A 111 -0.58 -8.81 17.70
CA GLN A 111 -0.21 -8.72 19.10
C GLN A 111 0.63 -7.47 19.42
N VAL A 112 1.16 -6.78 18.40
CA VAL A 112 1.92 -5.54 18.58
C VAL A 112 1.03 -4.49 19.24
N ARG A 113 1.48 -3.92 20.35
CA ARG A 113 0.72 -2.94 21.13
C ARG A 113 0.60 -1.62 20.38
N VAL A 114 -0.61 -1.06 20.39
CA VAL A 114 -0.87 0.31 19.91
C VAL A 114 -1.54 1.06 21.04
N ASP A 115 -0.83 2.04 21.60
CA ASP A 115 -1.35 2.82 22.71
C ASP A 115 -2.48 3.75 22.27
N GLY A 116 -3.33 4.13 23.22
CA GLY A 116 -4.48 5.01 22.97
C GLY A 116 -4.08 6.33 22.30
N ALA A 117 -2.98 6.94 22.76
CA ALA A 117 -2.46 8.18 22.18
C ALA A 117 -2.05 8.03 20.70
N ILE A 118 -1.51 6.87 20.29
CA ILE A 118 -1.18 6.57 18.90
C ILE A 118 -2.44 6.35 18.07
N THR A 119 -3.45 5.72 18.68
CA THR A 119 -4.76 5.51 18.04
C THR A 119 -5.45 6.85 17.78
N GLU A 120 -5.48 7.75 18.75
CA GLU A 120 -5.99 9.11 18.58
C GLU A 120 -5.19 9.89 17.54
N TYR A 121 -3.85 9.80 17.55
CA TYR A 121 -3.01 10.43 16.53
C TYR A 121 -3.35 9.98 15.10
N LEU A 122 -3.54 8.67 14.89
CA LEU A 122 -4.00 8.13 13.61
C LEU A 122 -5.40 8.66 13.24
N LEU A 123 -6.33 8.68 14.19
CA LEU A 123 -7.69 9.17 13.97
C LEU A 123 -7.73 10.66 13.66
N ASP A 124 -6.87 11.47 14.28
CA ASP A 124 -6.72 12.90 14.00
C ASP A 124 -6.30 13.12 12.56
N ILE A 125 -5.28 12.41 12.07
CA ILE A 125 -4.86 12.46 10.66
C ILE A 125 -6.03 12.12 9.74
N VAL A 126 -6.75 11.03 10.03
CA VAL A 126 -7.91 10.61 9.23
C VAL A 126 -9.02 11.66 9.27
N HIS A 127 -9.30 12.25 10.42
CA HIS A 127 -10.31 13.30 10.57
C HIS A 127 -9.93 14.57 9.81
N MET A 128 -8.67 14.98 9.86
CA MET A 128 -8.13 16.10 9.10
C MET A 128 -8.30 15.88 7.59
N THR A 129 -8.12 14.66 7.08
CA THR A 129 -8.36 14.38 5.65
C THR A 129 -9.83 14.57 5.25
N ARG A 130 -10.78 14.20 6.12
CA ARG A 130 -12.22 14.31 5.87
C ARG A 130 -12.75 15.75 5.95
N ARG A 131 -11.99 16.63 6.60
CA ARG A 131 -12.33 18.05 6.79
C ARG A 131 -11.47 18.99 5.98
N SER A 132 -10.48 18.45 5.26
CA SER A 132 -9.59 19.24 4.42
C SER A 132 -10.39 19.96 3.34
N GLU A 133 -10.13 21.25 3.18
CA GLU A 133 -10.70 22.03 2.09
C GLU A 133 -10.12 21.64 0.73
N ASP A 134 -8.98 20.96 0.70
CA ASP A 134 -8.29 20.51 -0.51
C ASP A 134 -8.79 19.16 -1.03
N LEU A 135 -9.61 18.44 -0.25
CA LEU A 135 -10.12 17.11 -0.59
C LEU A 135 -11.64 17.07 -0.78
N HIS A 136 -12.10 16.44 -1.86
CA HIS A 136 -13.52 16.05 -2.06
C HIS A 136 -13.86 14.79 -1.26
N VAL A 137 -12.92 13.84 -1.21
CA VAL A 137 -13.07 12.58 -0.50
C VAL A 137 -11.86 12.40 0.41
N GLY A 138 -12.13 12.29 1.71
CA GLY A 138 -11.11 11.96 2.72
C GLY A 138 -11.00 10.46 2.94
N VAL A 139 -10.09 10.06 3.82
CA VAL A 139 -9.75 8.66 4.05
C VAL A 139 -10.93 7.85 4.61
N SER A 140 -11.19 6.71 3.97
CA SER A 140 -12.21 5.74 4.38
C SER A 140 -11.85 5.04 5.72
N THR A 141 -12.84 4.43 6.38
CA THR A 141 -12.57 3.58 7.57
C THR A 141 -11.62 2.43 7.24
N ARG A 142 -11.69 1.90 6.00
CA ARG A 142 -10.75 0.88 5.53
C ARG A 142 -9.33 1.42 5.47
N GLY A 143 -9.11 2.65 5.00
CA GLY A 143 -7.81 3.30 5.02
C GLY A 143 -7.25 3.44 6.43
N ALA A 144 -8.07 3.86 7.39
CA ALA A 144 -7.68 3.96 8.80
C ALA A 144 -7.24 2.61 9.39
N LEU A 145 -8.04 1.55 9.20
CA LEU A 145 -7.72 0.19 9.64
C LEU A 145 -6.46 -0.36 8.96
N THR A 146 -6.26 0.01 7.69
CA THR A 146 -5.08 -0.40 6.91
C THR A 146 -3.82 0.23 7.49
N LEU A 147 -3.85 1.54 7.77
CA LEU A 147 -2.72 2.26 8.38
C LEU A 147 -2.40 1.69 9.77
N TYR A 148 -3.42 1.41 10.58
CA TYR A 148 -3.25 0.79 11.90
C TYR A 148 -2.51 -0.56 11.82
N ARG A 149 -2.97 -1.45 10.93
CA ARG A 149 -2.37 -2.79 10.77
C ARG A 149 -0.97 -2.72 10.16
N ALA A 150 -0.75 -1.81 9.22
CA ALA A 150 0.57 -1.62 8.63
C ALA A 150 1.58 -1.05 9.63
N ALA A 151 1.17 -0.14 10.52
CA ALA A 151 2.03 0.39 11.57
C ALA A 151 2.48 -0.70 12.55
N GLN A 152 1.57 -1.60 12.94
CA GLN A 152 1.93 -2.80 13.69
C GLN A 152 2.92 -3.69 12.92
N GLY A 153 2.71 -3.87 11.61
CA GLY A 153 3.61 -4.63 10.75
C GLY A 153 5.02 -4.04 10.70
N LEU A 154 5.12 -2.71 10.53
CA LEU A 154 6.39 -2.00 10.50
C LEU A 154 7.12 -2.08 11.85
N ALA A 155 6.41 -1.91 12.96
CA ALA A 155 6.97 -2.07 14.30
C ALA A 155 7.56 -3.48 14.48
N LEU A 156 6.82 -4.53 14.11
CA LEU A 156 7.28 -5.92 14.22
C LEU A 156 8.53 -6.17 13.36
N VAL A 157 8.53 -5.74 12.09
CA VAL A 157 9.68 -5.88 11.19
C VAL A 157 10.89 -5.08 11.68
N SER A 158 10.65 -3.99 12.41
CA SER A 158 11.67 -3.19 13.09
C SER A 158 12.13 -3.79 14.43
N GLY A 159 11.66 -4.97 14.81
CA GLY A 159 12.02 -5.65 16.06
C GLY A 159 11.36 -5.06 17.32
N ARG A 160 10.28 -4.29 17.17
CA ARG A 160 9.52 -3.69 18.28
C ARG A 160 8.17 -4.39 18.46
N ASP A 161 7.72 -4.47 19.71
CA ASP A 161 6.41 -4.98 20.10
C ASP A 161 5.38 -3.87 20.37
N PHE A 162 5.72 -2.61 20.07
CA PHE A 162 4.82 -1.46 20.15
C PHE A 162 5.03 -0.49 18.97
N VAL A 163 3.94 0.17 18.59
CA VAL A 163 3.92 1.22 17.55
C VAL A 163 4.35 2.56 18.13
N VAL A 164 5.17 3.30 17.39
CA VAL A 164 5.55 4.69 17.69
C VAL A 164 4.91 5.66 16.70
N PRO A 165 4.82 6.97 17.00
CA PRO A 165 4.23 7.94 16.06
C PRO A 165 4.91 7.96 14.69
N ASP A 166 6.22 7.69 14.65
CA ASP A 166 7.00 7.67 13.41
C ASP A 166 6.57 6.54 12.45
N ASP A 167 6.05 5.43 12.96
CA ASP A 167 5.49 4.36 12.12
C ASP A 167 4.27 4.86 11.34
N ILE A 168 3.40 5.62 12.01
CA ILE A 168 2.22 6.24 11.40
C ILE A 168 2.64 7.25 10.35
N LYS A 169 3.60 8.13 10.68
CA LYS A 169 4.11 9.16 9.76
C LYS A 169 4.71 8.55 8.50
N THR A 170 5.58 7.55 8.67
CA THR A 170 6.26 6.86 7.57
C THR A 170 5.26 6.21 6.61
N LEU A 171 4.18 5.63 7.16
CA LEU A 171 3.21 4.87 6.39
C LEU A 171 2.02 5.70 5.88
N ALA A 172 1.80 6.92 6.38
CA ALA A 172 0.65 7.72 6.03
C ALA A 172 0.57 8.01 4.53
N VAL A 173 1.64 8.50 3.91
CA VAL A 173 1.65 8.77 2.46
C VAL A 173 1.43 7.50 1.62
N PRO A 174 2.22 6.43 1.76
CA PRO A 174 2.08 5.23 0.92
C PRO A 174 0.77 4.46 1.12
N ILE A 175 0.02 4.70 2.21
CA ILE A 175 -1.26 4.03 2.49
C ILE A 175 -2.47 4.92 2.20
N LEU A 176 -2.38 6.22 2.46
CA LEU A 176 -3.53 7.13 2.41
C LEU A 176 -3.65 7.91 1.10
N ALA A 177 -2.54 8.20 0.42
CA ALA A 177 -2.55 9.12 -0.73
C ALA A 177 -3.35 8.60 -1.94
N HIS A 178 -3.52 7.28 -2.09
CA HIS A 178 -4.37 6.69 -3.13
C HIS A 178 -5.83 6.48 -2.71
N ARG A 179 -6.21 6.95 -1.52
CA ARG A 179 -7.55 6.80 -0.90
C ARG A 179 -8.24 8.14 -0.65
N VAL A 180 -7.75 9.19 -1.29
CA VAL A 180 -8.29 10.54 -1.21
C VAL A 180 -8.42 11.14 -2.60
N LEU A 181 -9.38 12.04 -2.77
CA LEU A 181 -9.57 12.79 -4.01
C LEU A 181 -9.43 14.28 -3.75
N GLY A 182 -8.52 14.92 -4.47
CA GLY A 182 -8.33 16.38 -4.42
C GLY A 182 -9.47 17.15 -5.11
N LYS A 183 -9.71 18.40 -4.70
CA LYS A 183 -10.72 19.28 -5.32
C LYS A 183 -10.25 19.94 -6.62
N SER A 184 -8.94 20.08 -6.83
CA SER A 184 -8.41 20.71 -8.04
C SER A 184 -8.43 19.74 -9.22
N PHE A 185 -9.34 20.00 -10.17
CA PHE A 185 -9.33 19.48 -11.54
C PHE A 185 -8.12 20.05 -12.30
N LEU A 186 -6.92 19.48 -12.12
CA LEU A 186 -5.84 19.68 -13.07
C LEU A 186 -5.35 18.33 -13.56
N GLN A 187 -5.62 18.09 -14.84
CA GLN A 187 -5.25 16.92 -15.63
C GLN A 187 -3.77 16.56 -15.44
N ALA A 188 -3.49 15.26 -15.34
CA ALA A 188 -2.14 14.68 -15.38
C ALA A 188 -1.16 15.19 -14.29
N GLY A 189 -1.52 14.96 -13.02
CA GLY A 189 -0.63 15.23 -11.87
C GLY A 189 -1.16 14.80 -10.49
N GLU A 190 -2.37 14.22 -10.43
CA GLU A 190 -3.15 13.96 -9.21
C GLU A 190 -2.39 13.21 -8.11
N PHE A 191 -1.48 12.31 -8.48
CA PHE A 191 -0.73 11.51 -7.49
C PHE A 191 0.18 12.36 -6.62
N GLY A 192 0.90 13.32 -7.21
CA GLY A 192 1.81 14.19 -6.45
C GLY A 192 1.04 15.14 -5.54
N ALA A 193 -0.13 15.62 -6.00
CA ALA A 193 -0.98 16.51 -5.22
C ALA A 193 -1.55 15.81 -3.98
N ALA A 194 -2.11 14.61 -4.13
CA ALA A 194 -2.62 13.84 -3.00
C ALA A 194 -1.51 13.48 -2.00
N GLU A 195 -0.33 13.06 -2.48
CA GLU A 195 0.83 12.80 -1.63
C GLU A 195 1.27 14.05 -0.85
N ALA A 196 1.26 15.22 -1.48
CA ALA A 196 1.60 16.50 -0.84
C ALA A 196 0.57 16.91 0.22
N ILE A 197 -0.73 16.78 -0.07
CA ILE A 197 -1.81 17.07 0.88
C ILE A 197 -1.71 16.17 2.10
N ILE A 198 -1.53 14.85 1.90
CA ILE A 198 -1.38 13.91 3.02
C ILE A 198 -0.13 14.24 3.85
N ARG A 199 0.99 14.57 3.21
CA ARG A 199 2.22 14.97 3.91
C ARG A 199 2.00 16.20 4.79
N ASP A 200 1.39 17.25 4.23
CA ASP A 200 1.07 18.46 4.98
C ASP A 200 0.13 18.20 6.16
N ILE A 201 -0.90 17.35 5.98
CA ILE A 201 -1.79 16.94 7.08
C ILE A 201 -1.01 16.24 8.19
N VAL A 202 -0.12 15.31 7.85
CA VAL A 202 0.69 14.55 8.80
C VAL A 202 1.67 15.45 9.57
N ASP A 203 2.26 16.44 8.88
CA ASP A 203 3.17 17.40 9.48
C ASP A 203 2.47 18.37 10.45
N ARG A 204 1.19 18.70 10.18
CA ARG A 204 0.36 19.54 11.06
C ARG A 204 -0.28 18.76 12.21
N ALA A 205 -0.48 17.45 12.06
CA ALA A 205 -1.08 16.62 13.08
C ALA A 205 -0.21 16.61 14.35
N ARG A 206 -0.83 16.88 15.50
CA ARG A 206 -0.11 16.96 16.78
C ARG A 206 0.40 15.58 17.16
N VAL A 207 1.72 15.45 17.22
CA VAL A 207 2.36 14.22 17.65
C VAL A 207 2.13 14.06 19.16
N PRO A 208 1.69 12.89 19.64
CA PRO A 208 1.59 12.63 21.06
C PRO A 208 2.99 12.65 21.71
N VAL A 209 3.07 13.23 22.90
CA VAL A 209 4.30 13.35 23.72
C VAL A 209 4.40 12.19 24.69
#